data_AF-A0A976CI57-F1
#
_entry.id   AF-A0A976CI57-F1
#
_cell.length_a   1.000
_cell.length_b   1.000
_cell.length_c   1.000
_cell.angle_alpha   90.00
_cell.angle_beta   90.00
_cell.angle_gamma   90.00
#
_symmetry.space_group_name_H-M   'P 1'
#
loop_
_entity.id
_entity.type
_entity.pdbx_description
1 polymer ?
#
loop_
_entity_poly.entity_id
_entity_poly.type
_entity_poly.pdbx_seq_one_letter_code
_entity_poly.pdbx_strand_id
1 'polypeptide(L)' 'MIQITTTELPQTLQTLFIEVERTKTPLTIIHEGKPLVIIYPATTETQRPAFGTMKGSGEILGDLIAPVAQPWEVLE' A
#
# COMPACT_ATOMS: atom_id res chain seq x y z
N MET A 1 -10.42 24.57 4.54
CA MET A 1 -10.21 23.28 5.22
C MET A 1 -10.11 23.58 6.71
N ILE A 2 -10.82 22.83 7.55
CA ILE A 2 -10.69 22.97 9.00
C ILE A 2 -9.46 22.16 9.41
N GLN A 3 -8.52 22.78 10.12
CA GLN A 3 -7.38 22.10 10.73
C GLN A 3 -7.60 22.09 12.24
N ILE A 4 -7.53 20.92 12.86
CA ILE A 4 -7.69 20.74 14.31
C ILE A 4 -6.38 20.17 14.82
N THR A 5 -5.85 20.76 15.89
CA THR A 5 -4.63 20.25 16.51
C THR A 5 -4.95 19.05 17.41
N THR A 6 -4.02 18.09 17.52
CA THR A 6 -4.21 16.89 18.36
C THR A 6 -4.49 17.25 19.83
N THR A 7 -3.98 18.39 20.30
CA THR A 7 -4.19 18.91 21.66
C THR A 7 -5.63 19.32 21.97
N GLU A 8 -6.43 19.61 20.95
CA GLU A 8 -7.86 19.95 21.12
C GLU A 8 -8.74 18.70 21.23
N LEU A 9 -8.18 17.50 21.00
CA LEU A 9 -8.91 16.25 21.03
C LEU A 9 -8.80 15.56 22.40
N PRO A 10 -9.83 14.81 22.82
CA PRO A 10 -9.73 13.92 23.97
C PRO A 10 -8.54 12.95 23.85
N GLN A 11 -7.85 12.69 24.96
CA GLN A 11 -6.64 11.85 25.00
C GLN A 11 -6.82 10.49 24.29
N THR A 12 -8.00 9.87 24.46
CA THR A 12 -8.33 8.60 23.79
C THR A 12 -8.23 8.69 22.27
N LEU A 13 -8.74 9.77 21.67
CA LEU A 13 -8.64 9.98 20.23
C LEU A 13 -7.19 10.26 19.80
N GLN A 14 -6.43 10.99 20.62
CA GLN A 14 -5.01 11.22 20.35
C GLN A 14 -4.25 9.90 20.27
N THR A 15 -4.44 9.00 21.24
CA THR A 15 -3.81 7.68 21.26
C THR A 15 -4.20 6.86 20.04
N LEU A 16 -5.48 6.86 19.64
CA LEU A 16 -5.93 6.15 18.44
C LEU A 16 -5.28 6.69 17.16
N PHE A 17 -5.13 8.01 17.02
CA PHE A 17 -4.53 8.60 15.83
C PHE A 17 -3.01 8.34 15.76
N ILE A 18 -2.32 8.39 16.90
CA ILE A 18 -0.91 8.00 17.01
C ILE A 18 -0.74 6.53 16.63
N GLU A 19 -1.64 5.66 17.07
CA GLU A 19 -1.58 4.23 16.74
C GLU A 19 -1.85 3.95 15.26
N VAL A 20 -2.82 4.64 14.65
CA VAL A 20 -3.08 4.57 13.19
C VAL A 20 -1.86 5.05 12.40
N GLU A 21 -1.23 6.15 12.83
CA GLU A 21 0.01 6.64 12.22
C GLU A 21 1.14 5.62 12.35
N ARG A 22 1.33 5.03 13.55
CA ARG A 22 2.39 4.06 13.84
C ARG A 22 2.23 2.76 13.06
N THR A 23 1.01 2.23 12.99
CA THR A 23 0.71 0.92 12.37
C THR A 23 0.46 1.01 10.88
N LYS A 24 0.26 2.22 10.35
CA LYS A 24 -0.16 2.47 8.96
C LYS A 24 -1.43 1.71 8.55
N THR A 25 -2.21 1.25 9.53
CA THR A 25 -3.41 0.45 9.31
C THR A 25 -4.64 1.33 9.53
N PRO A 26 -5.60 1.34 8.59
CA PRO A 26 -6.82 2.12 8.75
C PRO A 26 -7.68 1.65 9.93
N LEU A 27 -8.32 2.58 10.62
CA LEU A 27 -9.25 2.30 11.72
C LEU A 27 -10.68 2.63 11.30
N THR A 28 -11.61 1.68 11.50
CA THR A 28 -13.05 1.92 11.28
C THR A 28 -13.74 2.17 12.62
N ILE A 29 -14.37 3.33 12.75
CA ILE A 29 -15.22 3.66 13.91
C ILE A 29 -16.66 3.25 13.57
N ILE A 30 -17.26 2.44 14.44
CA ILE A 30 -18.62 1.93 14.30
C ILE A 30 -19.49 2.58 15.37
N HIS A 31 -20.66 3.09 14.99
CA HIS A 31 -21.68 3.60 15.88
C HIS A 31 -23.01 2.91 15.58
N GLU A 32 -23.66 2.35 16.60
CA GLU A 32 -24.93 1.61 16.47
C GLU A 32 -24.88 0.49 15.41
N GLY A 33 -23.76 -0.24 15.37
CA GLY A 33 -23.56 -1.35 14.43
C GLY A 33 -23.30 -0.92 12.98
N LYS A 34 -23.21 0.39 12.70
CA LYS A 34 -22.94 0.93 11.36
C LYS A 34 -21.59 1.66 11.35
N PRO A 35 -20.77 1.51 10.29
CA PRO A 35 -19.57 2.31 10.11
C PRO A 35 -19.92 3.81 10.08
N LEU A 36 -19.32 4.58 10.96
CA LEU A 36 -19.51 6.03 11.05
C LEU A 36 -18.41 6.77 10.28
N VAL A 37 -17.16 6.38 10.48
CA VAL A 37 -15.99 6.99 9.83
C VAL A 37 -14.85 5.99 9.74
N ILE A 38 -14.03 6.14 8.70
CA ILE A 38 -12.77 5.40 8.54
C ILE A 38 -11.64 6.42 8.56
N ILE A 39 -10.65 6.19 9.42
CA ILE A 39 -9.48 7.05 9.57
C ILE A 39 -8.29 6.36 8.93
N TYR A 40 -7.71 7.02 7.93
CA TYR A 40 -6.49 6.57 7.27
C TYR A 40 -5.29 7.33 7.81
N PRO A 41 -4.12 6.68 7.92
CA PRO A 41 -2.89 7.40 8.24
C PRO A 41 -2.63 8.43 7.14
N ALA A 42 -2.13 9.62 7.52
CA ALA A 42 -1.79 10.68 6.56
C ALA A 42 -0.57 10.34 5.68
N THR A 43 -0.07 9.11 5.75
CA THR A 43 1.16 8.72 5.06
C THR A 43 0.84 8.53 3.58
N THR A 44 1.49 9.33 2.76
CA THR A 44 1.61 9.13 1.33
C THR A 44 2.54 7.94 1.12
N GLU A 45 2.10 6.71 1.34
CA GLU A 45 2.69 5.64 0.56
C GLU A 45 2.41 6.04 -0.88
N THR A 46 3.44 6.51 -1.59
CA THR A 46 3.40 6.60 -3.03
C THR A 46 3.06 5.19 -3.45
N GLN A 47 1.77 4.94 -3.75
CA GLN A 47 1.32 3.64 -4.19
C GLN A 47 2.25 3.29 -5.35
N ARG A 48 3.09 2.28 -5.16
CA ARG A 48 3.93 1.81 -6.24
C ARG A 48 2.95 1.50 -7.36
N PRO A 49 3.10 2.11 -8.54
CA PRO A 49 2.15 1.90 -9.61
C PRO A 49 2.03 0.40 -9.83
N ALA A 50 0.78 -0.09 -9.97
CA ALA A 50 0.52 -1.53 -10.12
C ALA A 50 1.27 -2.13 -11.32
N PHE A 51 1.70 -1.29 -12.26
CA PHE A 51 2.47 -1.66 -13.42
C PHE A 51 3.70 -0.77 -13.59
N GLY A 52 4.79 -1.32 -14.14
CA GLY A 52 5.98 -0.53 -14.48
C GLY A 52 6.87 -0.16 -13.29
N THR A 53 6.80 -0.90 -12.18
CA THR A 53 7.72 -0.76 -11.03
C THR A 53 9.19 -0.95 -11.42
N MET A 54 9.45 -1.71 -12.49
CA MET A 54 10.77 -1.94 -13.09
C MET A 54 10.96 -1.21 -14.43
N LYS A 55 10.11 -0.24 -14.75
CA LYS A 55 10.23 0.50 -16.02
C LYS A 55 11.58 1.22 -16.06
N GLY A 56 12.39 0.87 -17.06
CA GLY A 56 13.72 1.44 -17.25
C GLY A 56 14.82 0.81 -16.39
N SER A 57 14.54 -0.26 -15.63
CA SER A 57 15.59 -1.00 -14.90
C SER A 57 16.10 -2.25 -15.62
N GLY A 58 15.51 -2.61 -16.77
CA GLY A 58 15.95 -3.73 -17.59
C GLY A 58 16.92 -3.32 -18.70
N GLU A 59 17.83 -4.21 -19.06
CA GLU A 59 18.74 -4.09 -20.20
C GLU A 59 18.34 -5.08 -21.30
N ILE A 60 18.39 -4.66 -22.57
CA ILE A 60 18.16 -5.54 -23.72
C ILE A 60 19.50 -6.20 -24.08
N LEU A 61 19.63 -7.49 -23.78
CA LEU A 61 20.86 -8.25 -24.06
C LEU A 61 20.92 -8.81 -25.50
N GLY A 62 19.79 -8.89 -26.20
CA GLY A 62 19.68 -9.39 -27.57
C GLY A 62 18.46 -10.28 -27.80
N ASP A 63 18.36 -10.82 -29.01
CA ASP A 63 17.22 -11.63 -29.46
C ASP A 63 17.41 -13.12 -29.17
N LEU A 64 16.32 -13.79 -28.79
CA LEU A 64 16.27 -15.26 -28.66
C LEU A 64 16.06 -15.89 -30.05
N ILE A 65 17.17 -16.16 -30.74
CA ILE A 65 17.15 -16.71 -32.12
C ILE A 65 17.07 -18.24 -32.18
N ALA A 66 17.26 -18.93 -31.06
CA ALA A 66 17.25 -20.39 -30.99
C ALA A 66 16.85 -20.86 -29.58
N PRO A 67 16.21 -22.04 -29.46
CA PRO A 67 15.96 -22.64 -28.17
C PRO A 67 17.28 -22.98 -27.48
N VAL A 68 17.27 -22.95 -26.14
CA VAL A 68 18.38 -23.47 -25.35
C VAL A 68 18.52 -24.96 -25.63
N ALA A 69 19.72 -25.43 -25.94
CA ALA A 69 20.03 -26.83 -26.19
C ALA A 69 20.04 -27.63 -24.87
N GLN A 70 18.87 -27.74 -24.25
CA GLN A 70 18.64 -28.49 -23.03
C GLN A 70 17.43 -29.42 -23.22
N PRO A 71 17.46 -30.64 -22.65
CA PRO A 71 16.31 -31.54 -22.71
C PRO A 71 15.13 -30.90 -21.97
N TRP A 72 14.03 -30.74 -22.68
CA TRP A 72 12.75 -30.27 -22.14
C TRP A 72 11.74 -31.42 -22.08
N GLU A 73 10.96 -31.48 -21.01
CA GLU A 73 9.80 -32.37 -20.95
C GLU A 73 8.64 -31.71 -21.70
N VAL A 74 8.12 -32.40 -22.71
CA VAL A 74 6.88 -32.03 -23.39
C VAL A 74 5.81 -33.01 -22.91
N LEU A 75 4.66 -32.48 -22.47
CA LEU A 75 3.49 -33.31 -22.17
C LEU A 75 2.90 -33.81 -23.50
N GLU A 76 2.90 -35.13 -23.70
CA GLU A 76 2.18 -35.83 -24.79
C GLU A 76 0.66 -35.75 -24.65
#